data_AF-A0A7V7BH31-F1
#
_entry.id   AF-A0A7V7BH31-F1
#
_cell.length_a   1.000
_cell.length_b   1.000
_cell.length_c   1.000
_cell.angle_alpha   90.00
_cell.angle_beta   90.00
_cell.angle_gamma   90.00
#
_symmetry.space_group_name_H-M   'P 1'
#
loop_
_entity.id
_entity.type
_entity.pdbx_description
1 polymer ?
#
loop_
_entity_poly.entity_id
_entity_poly.type
_entity_poly.pdbx_seq_one_letter_code
_entity_poly.pdbx_strand_id
1 'polypeptide(L)'
;MNRNIVYPDYDNSLVSLANSVLKKWGLPTSGSTLKLLDPYLAKDYKNLVVIILDGLGRSILTGNLPRSGFFHSHLVGTFSSTFPPTTVAAITSLDSGLTPCAHGLLGWDCYFPQIDRNVTVLLNTDTETGEKVAEESVARKYYGYTGVIERINEAGGRAYSVNPFEPPYPRTFEESLELVKKHCRET
;
A
#
# COMPACT_ATOMS: atom_id res chain seq x y z
N MET A 1 -28.07 -17.42 10.74
CA MET A 1 -27.08 -16.34 10.90
C MET A 1 -27.27 -15.36 9.75
N ASN A 2 -27.80 -14.16 9.98
CA ASN A 2 -27.70 -13.09 8.98
C ASN A 2 -26.22 -12.70 8.90
N ARG A 3 -25.49 -13.23 7.93
CA ARG A 3 -24.16 -12.71 7.62
C ARG A 3 -24.37 -11.41 6.87
N ASN A 4 -24.22 -10.29 7.58
CA ASN A 4 -24.13 -8.99 6.93
C ASN A 4 -22.90 -9.01 6.01
N ILE A 5 -23.15 -8.92 4.70
CA ILE A 5 -22.08 -8.70 3.73
C ILE A 5 -21.48 -7.33 4.02
N VAL A 6 -20.16 -7.29 4.21
CA VAL A 6 -19.42 -6.04 4.38
C VAL A 6 -18.83 -5.66 3.03
N TYR A 7 -19.26 -4.52 2.48
CA TYR A 7 -18.73 -3.97 1.25
C TYR A 7 -17.51 -3.09 1.53
N PRO A 8 -16.54 -2.98 0.60
CA PRO A 8 -15.44 -2.05 0.75
C PRO A 8 -15.96 -0.61 0.78
N ASP A 9 -15.59 0.14 1.81
CA ASP A 9 -15.87 1.58 1.89
C ASP A 9 -14.65 2.34 1.38
N TYR A 10 -14.63 2.66 0.08
CA TYR A 10 -13.48 3.30 -0.54
C TYR A 10 -13.26 4.76 -0.07
N ASP A 11 -14.26 5.41 0.52
CA ASP A 11 -14.14 6.73 1.14
C ASP A 11 -13.52 6.67 2.55
N ASN A 12 -13.42 5.47 3.13
CA ASN A 12 -12.74 5.18 4.39
C ASN A 12 -11.93 3.89 4.26
N SER A 13 -10.87 3.93 3.45
CA SER A 13 -10.00 2.79 3.11
C SER A 13 -8.52 3.13 2.91
N LEU A 14 -7.71 2.12 2.55
CA LEU A 14 -6.34 2.30 2.02
C LEU A 14 -6.27 3.29 0.84
N VAL A 15 -7.29 3.32 -0.02
CA VAL A 15 -7.38 4.28 -1.14
C VAL A 15 -7.46 5.70 -0.58
N SER A 16 -8.33 5.93 0.40
CA SER A 16 -8.47 7.24 1.04
C SER A 16 -7.23 7.66 1.84
N LEU A 17 -6.48 6.69 2.39
CA LEU A 17 -5.20 6.93 3.06
C LEU A 17 -4.17 7.48 2.08
N ALA A 18 -3.99 6.83 0.94
CA ALA A 18 -3.10 7.30 -0.12
C ALA A 18 -3.47 8.72 -0.58
N ASN A 19 -4.76 9.00 -0.74
CA ASN A 19 -5.25 10.33 -1.12
C ASN A 19 -5.01 11.38 -0.02
N SER A 20 -5.08 11.03 1.27
CA SER A 20 -4.65 11.91 2.36
C SER A 20 -3.17 12.28 2.27
N VAL A 21 -2.31 11.32 1.93
CA VAL A 21 -0.87 11.55 1.74
C VAL A 21 -0.63 12.49 0.55
N LEU A 22 -1.25 12.22 -0.60
CA LEU A 22 -1.15 13.10 -1.78
C LEU A 22 -1.60 14.54 -1.46
N LYS A 23 -2.73 14.69 -0.76
CA LYS A 23 -3.26 15.99 -0.35
C LYS A 23 -2.29 16.74 0.57
N LYS A 24 -1.60 16.05 1.49
CA LYS A 24 -0.59 16.68 2.37
C LYS A 24 0.55 17.31 1.57
N TRP A 25 0.91 16.72 0.44
CA TRP A 25 1.92 17.27 -0.48
C TRP A 25 1.36 18.22 -1.54
N GLY A 26 0.08 18.59 -1.47
CA GLY A 26 -0.56 19.49 -2.44
C GLY A 26 -0.76 18.85 -3.82
N LEU A 27 -0.75 17.52 -3.92
CA LEU A 27 -0.87 16.79 -5.18
C LEU A 27 -2.32 16.46 -5.50
N PRO A 28 -2.67 16.28 -6.79
CA PRO A 28 -4.01 15.87 -7.19
C PRO A 28 -4.46 14.57 -6.50
N THR A 29 -5.72 14.49 -6.10
CA THR A 29 -6.31 13.27 -5.52
C THR A 29 -7.31 12.66 -6.49
N SER A 30 -7.42 11.33 -6.47
CA SER A 30 -8.35 10.53 -7.29
C SER A 30 -9.62 10.16 -6.52
N GLY A 31 -9.70 10.46 -5.23
CA GLY A 31 -10.87 10.19 -4.39
C GLY A 31 -10.86 10.94 -3.07
N SER A 32 -11.73 10.53 -2.14
CA SER A 32 -11.83 11.09 -0.80
C SER A 32 -10.57 10.87 0.04
N THR A 33 -10.32 11.75 1.00
CA THR A 33 -9.25 11.58 1.99
C THR A 33 -9.75 10.84 3.24
N LEU A 34 -8.84 10.14 3.91
CA LEU A 34 -9.14 9.42 5.14
C LEU A 34 -9.30 10.41 6.30
N LYS A 35 -10.56 10.72 6.64
CA LYS A 35 -10.92 11.67 7.71
C LYS A 35 -10.25 11.38 9.05
N LEU A 36 -9.96 10.10 9.35
CA LEU A 36 -9.27 9.69 10.58
C LEU A 36 -7.81 10.18 10.61
N LEU A 37 -7.15 10.24 9.44
CA LEU A 37 -5.74 10.57 9.29
C LEU A 37 -5.49 12.07 9.07
N ASP A 38 -6.40 12.75 8.36
CA ASP A 38 -6.25 14.16 7.96
C ASP A 38 -5.84 15.11 9.12
N PRO A 39 -6.42 15.04 10.34
CA PRO A 39 -6.03 15.92 11.45
C PRO A 39 -4.58 15.70 11.92
N TYR A 40 -4.03 14.50 11.74
CA TYR A 40 -2.64 14.22 12.05
C TYR A 40 -1.73 14.81 10.97
N LEU A 41 -2.09 14.66 9.70
CA LEU A 41 -1.31 15.24 8.60
C LEU A 41 -1.31 16.78 8.60
N ALA A 42 -2.32 17.42 9.19
CA ALA A 42 -2.34 18.88 9.36
C ALA A 42 -1.23 19.41 10.29
N LYS A 43 -0.63 18.54 11.12
CA LYS A 43 0.48 18.91 12.00
C LYS A 43 1.81 18.96 11.24
N ASP A 44 2.78 19.63 11.86
CA ASP A 44 4.13 19.75 11.31
C ASP A 44 5.02 18.62 11.83
N TYR A 45 4.91 17.46 11.18
CA TYR A 45 5.79 16.33 11.43
C TYR A 45 6.99 16.39 10.50
N LYS A 46 8.20 16.18 11.05
CA LYS A 46 9.42 16.05 10.25
C LYS A 46 9.33 14.90 9.24
N ASN A 47 8.81 13.76 9.68
CA ASN A 47 8.72 12.53 8.90
C ASN A 47 7.32 11.94 8.99
N LEU A 48 6.80 11.49 7.86
CA LEU A 48 5.61 10.65 7.79
C LEU A 48 6.03 9.22 7.47
N VAL A 49 5.67 8.27 8.34
CA VAL A 49 5.98 6.84 8.14
C VAL A 49 4.66 6.07 8.11
N VAL A 50 4.43 5.36 7.01
CA VAL A 50 3.29 4.45 6.84
C VAL A 50 3.83 3.02 6.83
N ILE A 51 3.35 2.19 7.76
CA ILE A 51 3.74 0.77 7.85
C ILE A 51 2.51 -0.07 7.55
N ILE A 52 2.62 -0.95 6.54
CA ILE A 52 1.62 -1.96 6.24
C ILE A 52 2.13 -3.30 6.74
N LEU A 53 1.34 -3.95 7.59
CA LEU A 53 1.59 -5.29 8.10
C LEU A 53 0.63 -6.25 7.41
N ASP A 54 1.15 -7.10 6.53
CA ASP A 54 0.34 -8.01 5.71
C ASP A 54 -0.49 -8.96 6.60
N GLY A 55 -1.77 -9.11 6.27
CA GLY A 55 -2.72 -9.92 7.03
C GLY A 55 -3.14 -9.40 8.41
N LEU A 56 -2.64 -8.24 8.87
CA LEU A 56 -2.94 -7.72 10.21
C LEU A 56 -4.26 -6.95 10.29
N GLY A 57 -5.37 -7.69 10.45
CA GLY A 57 -6.68 -7.12 10.71
C GLY A 57 -7.03 -6.94 12.20
N ARG A 58 -8.06 -6.14 12.48
CA ARG A 58 -8.58 -5.91 13.86
C ARG A 58 -8.85 -7.22 14.62
N SER A 59 -9.46 -8.21 13.97
CA SER A 59 -9.78 -9.48 14.61
C SER A 59 -8.53 -10.22 15.08
N ILE A 60 -7.44 -10.17 14.30
CA ILE A 60 -6.14 -10.75 14.67
C ILE A 60 -5.58 -10.03 15.90
N LEU A 61 -5.61 -8.69 15.91
CA LEU A 61 -5.17 -7.89 17.06
C LEU A 61 -5.96 -8.22 18.33
N THR A 62 -7.29 -8.26 18.25
CA THR A 62 -8.15 -8.53 19.41
C THR A 62 -8.06 -9.95 19.94
N GLY A 63 -7.81 -10.91 19.05
CA GLY A 63 -7.74 -12.33 19.41
C GLY A 63 -6.40 -12.74 20.01
N ASN A 64 -5.31 -12.05 19.66
CA ASN A 64 -3.95 -12.52 19.96
C ASN A 64 -3.12 -11.58 20.84
N LEU A 65 -3.47 -10.28 20.94
CA LEU A 65 -2.66 -9.31 21.67
C LEU A 65 -3.32 -8.83 22.97
N PRO A 66 -2.54 -8.55 24.04
CA PRO A 66 -3.07 -7.98 25.28
C PRO A 66 -3.74 -6.62 25.03
N ARG A 67 -4.87 -6.36 25.69
CA ARG A 67 -5.58 -5.07 25.59
C ARG A 67 -4.74 -3.88 26.08
N SER A 68 -3.79 -4.11 26.99
CA SER A 68 -2.82 -3.12 27.46
C SER A 68 -1.57 -3.01 26.57
N GLY A 69 -1.45 -3.85 25.54
CA GLY A 69 -0.31 -3.88 24.62
C GLY A 69 -0.32 -2.69 23.64
N PHE A 70 0.85 -2.45 23.03
CA PHE A 70 1.13 -1.28 22.19
C PHE A 70 0.07 -1.01 21.11
N PHE A 71 -0.33 -2.04 20.34
CA PHE A 71 -1.31 -1.87 19.26
C PHE A 71 -2.69 -1.43 19.76
N HIS A 72 -3.17 -1.99 20.88
CA HIS A 72 -4.49 -1.64 21.42
C HIS A 72 -4.48 -0.27 22.10
N SER A 73 -3.42 0.06 22.84
CA SER A 73 -3.32 1.35 23.53
C SER A 73 -3.14 2.54 22.59
N HIS A 74 -2.70 2.30 21.34
CA HIS A 74 -2.52 3.32 20.31
C HIS A 74 -3.49 3.17 19.12
N LEU A 75 -4.50 2.28 19.21
CA LEU A 75 -5.49 2.11 18.14
C LEU A 75 -6.46 3.29 18.11
N VAL A 76 -6.36 4.13 17.07
CA VAL A 76 -7.26 5.28 16.88
C VAL A 76 -8.56 4.89 16.18
N GLY A 77 -8.52 3.89 15.30
CA GLY A 77 -9.70 3.43 14.56
C GLY A 77 -9.38 2.36 13.53
N THR A 78 -10.41 1.93 12.79
CA THR A 78 -10.29 0.96 11.70
C THR A 78 -10.97 1.49 10.44
N PHE A 79 -10.40 1.17 9.29
CA PHE A 79 -10.91 1.53 7.97
C PHE A 79 -10.85 0.29 7.05
N SER A 80 -11.52 0.37 5.91
CA SER A 80 -11.61 -0.74 4.95
C SER A 80 -10.27 -1.00 4.27
N SER A 81 -10.00 -2.26 3.91
CA SER A 81 -8.97 -2.57 2.92
C SER A 81 -9.55 -2.39 1.51
N THR A 82 -9.15 -3.24 0.57
CA THR A 82 -9.68 -3.33 -0.80
C THR A 82 -10.59 -4.55 -0.97
N PHE A 83 -11.36 -4.58 -2.06
CA PHE A 83 -11.93 -5.82 -2.58
C PHE A 83 -11.47 -6.04 -4.03
N PRO A 84 -10.93 -7.22 -4.37
CA PRO A 84 -10.66 -8.33 -3.46
C PRO A 84 -9.55 -7.98 -2.45
N PRO A 85 -9.57 -8.54 -1.22
CA PRO A 85 -8.61 -8.20 -0.16
C PRO A 85 -7.29 -8.95 -0.35
N THR A 86 -6.67 -8.81 -1.52
CA THR A 86 -5.37 -9.41 -1.86
C THR A 86 -4.23 -8.42 -1.59
N THR A 87 -3.03 -8.93 -1.31
CA THR A 87 -1.82 -8.11 -1.11
C THR A 87 -1.58 -7.18 -2.30
N VAL A 88 -1.71 -7.70 -3.54
CA VAL A 88 -1.52 -6.91 -4.77
C VAL A 88 -2.54 -5.78 -4.87
N ALA A 89 -3.83 -6.05 -4.65
CA ALA A 89 -4.85 -5.02 -4.74
C ALA A 89 -4.64 -3.94 -3.67
N ALA A 90 -4.33 -4.34 -2.43
CA ALA A 90 -4.12 -3.43 -1.31
C ALA A 90 -2.88 -2.53 -1.50
N ILE A 91 -1.72 -3.13 -1.84
CA ILE A 91 -0.47 -2.38 -2.07
C ILE A 91 -0.62 -1.47 -3.30
N THR A 92 -1.20 -1.97 -4.39
CA THR A 92 -1.41 -1.15 -5.60
C THR A 92 -2.35 0.03 -5.31
N SER A 93 -3.44 -0.19 -4.57
CA SER A 93 -4.36 0.89 -4.17
C SER A 93 -3.67 1.93 -3.28
N LEU A 94 -2.79 1.49 -2.38
CA LEU A 94 -2.01 2.37 -1.53
C LEU A 94 -0.94 3.16 -2.33
N ASP A 95 -0.25 2.50 -3.26
CA ASP A 95 0.79 3.14 -4.08
C ASP A 95 0.17 4.05 -5.15
N SER A 96 -1.00 3.73 -5.71
CA SER A 96 -1.60 4.55 -6.78
C SER A 96 -2.57 5.62 -6.27
N GLY A 97 -3.18 5.41 -5.10
CA GLY A 97 -4.37 6.15 -4.66
C GLY A 97 -5.63 5.84 -5.46
N LEU A 98 -5.62 4.78 -6.28
CA LEU A 98 -6.75 4.32 -7.08
C LEU A 98 -7.44 3.13 -6.43
N THR A 99 -8.71 2.93 -6.77
CA THR A 99 -9.45 1.73 -6.38
C THR A 99 -9.02 0.52 -7.23
N PRO A 100 -9.26 -0.73 -6.78
CA PRO A 100 -8.95 -1.93 -7.55
C PRO A 100 -9.54 -1.97 -8.96
N CYS A 101 -10.77 -1.46 -9.13
CA CYS A 101 -11.40 -1.42 -10.46
C CYS A 101 -10.74 -0.39 -11.40
N ALA A 102 -10.07 0.63 -10.86
CA ALA A 102 -9.37 1.63 -11.64
C ALA A 102 -7.95 1.19 -12.04
N HIS A 103 -7.21 0.49 -11.15
CA HIS A 103 -5.84 0.05 -11.45
C HIS A 103 -5.73 -1.37 -12.02
N GLY A 104 -6.78 -2.19 -11.96
CA GLY A 104 -6.85 -3.50 -12.64
C GLY A 104 -6.01 -4.64 -12.05
N LEU A 105 -5.04 -4.37 -11.19
CA LEU A 105 -4.23 -5.38 -10.50
C LEU A 105 -4.95 -5.99 -9.28
N LEU A 106 -5.64 -7.12 -9.47
CA LEU A 106 -6.57 -7.67 -8.47
C LEU A 106 -6.02 -8.84 -7.64
N GLY A 107 -4.96 -9.51 -8.09
CA GLY A 107 -4.47 -10.75 -7.48
C GLY A 107 -2.97 -10.92 -7.63
N TRP A 108 -2.44 -11.93 -6.93
CA TRP A 108 -1.01 -12.29 -6.98
C TRP A 108 -0.56 -12.61 -8.41
N ASP A 109 -1.35 -13.45 -9.09
CA ASP A 109 -1.12 -13.83 -10.48
C ASP A 109 -2.19 -13.19 -11.36
N CYS A 110 -1.75 -12.51 -12.41
CA CYS A 110 -2.63 -11.89 -13.40
C CYS A 110 -2.16 -12.29 -14.81
N TYR A 111 -3.10 -12.54 -15.71
CA TYR A 111 -2.80 -12.74 -17.12
C TYR A 111 -2.59 -11.41 -17.82
N PHE A 112 -1.50 -11.29 -18.58
CA PHE A 112 -1.15 -10.10 -19.36
C PHE A 112 -1.21 -10.43 -20.86
N PRO A 113 -2.30 -10.08 -21.57
CA PRO A 113 -2.47 -10.42 -22.98
C PRO A 113 -1.40 -9.82 -23.90
N GLN A 114 -0.74 -8.73 -23.49
CA GLN A 114 0.31 -8.07 -24.25
C GLN A 114 1.59 -8.91 -24.38
N ILE A 115 1.79 -9.87 -23.48
CA ILE A 115 2.94 -10.79 -23.49
C ILE A 115 2.51 -12.25 -23.47
N ASP A 116 1.21 -12.52 -23.45
CA ASP A 116 0.60 -13.85 -23.37
C ASP A 116 1.15 -14.72 -22.23
N ARG A 117 1.24 -14.13 -21.02
CA ARG A 117 1.76 -14.83 -19.82
C ARG A 117 0.94 -14.54 -18.57
N ASN A 118 0.90 -15.51 -17.68
CA ASN A 118 0.53 -15.31 -16.28
C ASN A 118 1.74 -14.76 -15.53
N VAL A 119 1.56 -13.63 -14.85
CA VAL A 119 2.64 -12.94 -14.15
C VAL A 119 2.30 -12.85 -12.68
N THR A 120 3.23 -13.29 -11.83
CA THR A 120 3.24 -12.97 -10.40
C THR A 120 3.61 -11.50 -10.23
N VAL A 121 2.59 -10.67 -10.01
CA VAL A 121 2.62 -9.21 -10.22
C VAL A 121 3.73 -8.51 -9.43
N LEU A 122 3.88 -8.82 -8.15
CA LEU A 122 4.88 -8.17 -7.28
C LEU A 122 6.31 -8.64 -7.53
N LEU A 123 6.49 -9.84 -8.09
CA LEU A 123 7.81 -10.40 -8.40
C LEU A 123 8.25 -10.11 -9.83
N ASN A 124 7.31 -9.73 -10.70
CA ASN A 124 7.54 -9.55 -12.13
C ASN A 124 8.17 -10.80 -12.75
N THR A 125 7.65 -11.96 -12.37
CA THR A 125 8.04 -13.28 -12.86
C THR A 125 6.84 -14.00 -13.45
N ASP A 126 7.10 -14.97 -14.31
CA ASP A 126 6.10 -15.89 -14.79
C ASP A 126 5.61 -16.76 -13.64
N THR A 127 4.30 -16.92 -13.54
CA THR A 127 3.67 -17.66 -12.45
C THR A 127 4.06 -19.14 -12.43
N GLU A 128 4.28 -19.76 -13.59
CA GLU A 128 4.58 -21.19 -13.70
C GLU A 128 6.09 -21.45 -13.67
N THR A 129 6.87 -20.70 -14.43
CA THR A 129 8.32 -20.97 -14.57
C THR A 129 9.17 -20.24 -13.53
N GLY A 130 8.66 -19.18 -12.92
CA GLY A 130 9.41 -18.30 -12.01
C GLY A 130 10.45 -17.43 -12.71
N GLU A 131 10.53 -17.47 -14.03
CA GLU A 131 11.46 -16.66 -14.81
C GLU A 131 11.04 -15.20 -14.80
N LYS A 132 12.00 -14.29 -14.76
CA LYS A 132 11.74 -12.85 -14.91
C LYS A 132 11.08 -12.58 -16.27
N VAL A 133 9.93 -11.92 -16.27
CA VAL A 133 9.15 -11.69 -17.52
C VAL A 133 9.66 -10.50 -18.32
N ALA A 134 10.23 -9.50 -17.65
CA ALA A 134 10.85 -8.33 -18.25
C ALA A 134 11.75 -7.61 -17.23
N GLU A 135 12.67 -6.76 -17.72
CA GLU A 135 13.49 -5.92 -16.85
C GLU A 135 12.65 -4.90 -16.07
N GLU A 136 11.68 -4.27 -16.75
CA GLU A 136 10.71 -3.37 -16.16
C GLU A 136 9.46 -4.12 -15.64
N SER A 137 8.76 -3.53 -14.67
CA SER A 137 7.49 -4.08 -14.19
C SER A 137 6.43 -4.08 -15.29
N VAL A 138 6.01 -5.27 -15.70
CA VAL A 138 4.93 -5.48 -16.70
C VAL A 138 3.62 -4.85 -16.22
N ALA A 139 3.35 -4.94 -14.92
CA ALA A 139 2.20 -4.33 -14.28
C ALA A 139 2.20 -2.80 -14.42
N ARG A 140 3.32 -2.15 -14.09
CA ARG A 140 3.45 -0.69 -14.25
C ARG A 140 3.40 -0.27 -15.71
N LYS A 141 4.05 -1.02 -16.61
CA LYS A 141 4.08 -0.72 -18.04
C LYS A 141 2.69 -0.69 -18.68
N TYR A 142 1.85 -1.70 -18.40
CA TYR A 142 0.58 -1.87 -19.11
C TYR A 142 -0.64 -1.32 -18.37
N TYR A 143 -0.61 -1.22 -17.04
CA TYR A 143 -1.72 -0.66 -16.26
C TYR A 143 -1.45 0.77 -15.76
N GLY A 144 -0.22 1.27 -15.92
CA GLY A 144 0.08 2.69 -16.09
C GLY A 144 -0.51 3.64 -15.05
N TYR A 145 -0.11 3.51 -13.78
CA TYR A 145 -0.31 4.54 -12.76
C TYR A 145 1.04 5.10 -12.30
N THR A 146 1.09 6.39 -11.99
CA THR A 146 2.23 7.01 -11.30
C THR A 146 2.05 6.85 -9.80
N GLY A 147 3.02 6.22 -9.12
CA GLY A 147 2.91 5.92 -7.69
C GLY A 147 2.95 7.17 -6.81
N VAL A 148 2.43 7.09 -5.59
CA VAL A 148 2.41 8.17 -4.59
C VAL A 148 3.84 8.62 -4.29
N ILE A 149 4.75 7.67 -4.15
CA ILE A 149 6.18 7.94 -3.91
C ILE A 149 6.78 8.74 -5.07
N GLU A 150 6.53 8.30 -6.31
CA GLU A 150 7.03 8.94 -7.52
C GLU A 150 6.48 10.36 -7.67
N ARG A 151 5.16 10.53 -7.52
CA ARG A 151 4.48 11.83 -7.62
C ARG A 151 4.97 12.83 -6.56
N ILE A 152 5.27 12.36 -5.35
CA ILE A 152 5.87 13.21 -4.30
C ILE A 152 7.28 13.65 -4.71
N ASN A 153 8.10 12.73 -5.21
CA ASN A 153 9.47 13.03 -5.64
C ASN A 153 9.50 13.98 -6.84
N GLU A 154 8.63 13.78 -7.84
CA GLU A 154 8.49 14.67 -9.01
C GLU A 154 8.08 16.09 -8.63
N ALA A 155 7.30 16.25 -7.56
CA ALA A 155 6.91 17.55 -7.02
C ALA A 155 7.96 18.21 -6.12
N GLY A 156 9.17 17.64 -6.05
CA GLY A 156 10.27 18.14 -5.23
C GLY A 156 10.23 17.71 -3.76
N GLY A 157 9.31 16.82 -3.40
CA GLY A 157 9.31 16.14 -2.11
C GLY A 157 10.37 15.03 -2.03
N ARG A 158 10.45 14.38 -0.86
CA ARG A 158 11.28 13.19 -0.65
C ARG A 158 10.44 12.09 -0.03
N ALA A 159 10.24 11.02 -0.80
CA ALA A 159 9.49 9.85 -0.41
C ALA A 159 10.23 8.58 -0.84
N TYR A 160 10.08 7.53 -0.03
CA TYR A 160 10.80 6.26 -0.19
C TYR A 160 9.84 5.09 0.06
N SER A 161 10.07 3.97 -0.62
CA SER A 161 9.41 2.69 -0.39
C SER A 161 10.40 1.70 0.19
N VAL A 162 9.98 0.92 1.18
CA VAL A 162 10.76 -0.19 1.76
C VAL A 162 9.85 -1.41 1.78
N ASN A 163 10.20 -2.43 1.00
CA ASN A 163 9.42 -3.65 0.87
C ASN A 163 10.33 -4.82 0.45
N PRO A 164 9.93 -6.08 0.69
CA PRO A 164 10.76 -7.26 0.39
C PRO A 164 10.83 -7.60 -1.11
N PHE A 165 10.11 -6.88 -1.96
CA PHE A 165 9.99 -7.16 -3.40
C PHE A 165 10.89 -6.27 -4.26
N GLU A 166 11.47 -5.21 -3.68
CA GLU A 166 12.37 -4.26 -4.35
C GLU A 166 13.73 -4.19 -3.65
N PRO A 167 14.83 -3.85 -4.36
CA PRO A 167 16.12 -3.63 -3.74
C PRO A 167 16.03 -2.60 -2.58
N PRO A 168 16.70 -2.84 -1.43
CA PRO A 168 17.72 -3.86 -1.18
C PRO A 168 17.18 -5.22 -0.71
N TYR A 169 15.88 -5.50 -0.85
CA TYR A 169 15.22 -6.75 -0.49
C TYR A 169 15.36 -7.13 1.00
N PRO A 170 14.95 -6.26 1.95
CA PRO A 170 14.93 -6.61 3.36
C PRO A 170 14.12 -7.88 3.59
N ARG A 171 14.68 -8.82 4.36
CA ARG A 171 14.09 -10.13 4.65
C ARG A 171 13.45 -10.18 6.03
N THR A 172 13.79 -9.24 6.91
CA THR A 172 13.24 -9.14 8.26
C THR A 172 12.56 -7.79 8.50
N PHE A 173 11.71 -7.75 9.52
CA PHE A 173 11.08 -6.49 9.94
C PHE A 173 12.13 -5.53 10.48
N GLU A 174 13.13 -6.04 11.21
CA GLU A 174 14.25 -5.28 11.75
C GLU A 174 15.07 -4.62 10.64
N GLU A 175 15.41 -5.35 9.58
CA GLU A 175 16.10 -4.80 8.41
C GLU A 175 15.27 -3.69 7.74
N SER A 176 13.96 -3.91 7.61
CA SER A 176 13.05 -2.89 7.08
C SER A 176 13.04 -1.61 7.94
N LEU A 177 13.03 -1.76 9.26
CA LEU A 177 13.07 -0.64 10.19
C LEU A 177 14.39 0.13 10.15
N GLU A 178 15.53 -0.54 9.95
CA GLU A 178 16.81 0.15 9.80
C GLU A 178 16.87 1.00 8.52
N LEU A 179 16.27 0.52 7.42
CA LEU A 179 16.11 1.32 6.19
C LEU A 179 15.19 2.53 6.41
N VAL A 180 14.04 2.34 7.08
CA VAL A 180 13.15 3.45 7.44
C VAL A 180 13.87 4.49 8.30
N LYS A 181 14.63 4.08 9.32
CA LYS A 181 15.42 4.99 10.16
C LYS A 181 16.51 5.72 9.38
N LYS A 182 17.12 5.07 8.39
CA LYS A 182 18.09 5.71 7.50
C LYS A 182 17.42 6.84 6.72
N HIS A 183 16.31 6.58 6.03
CA HIS A 183 15.60 7.61 5.26
C HIS A 183 15.10 8.77 6.11
N CYS A 184 14.58 8.50 7.32
CA CYS A 184 14.13 9.52 8.26
C CYS A 184 15.25 10.45 8.79
N ARG A 185 16.52 10.05 8.67
CA ARG A 185 17.69 10.86 9.04
C ARG A 185 18.20 11.71 7.89
N GLU A 186 17.99 11.25 6.66
CA GLU A 186 18.36 11.96 5.43
C GLU A 186 17.40 13.12 5.16
N THR A 187 16.16 13.04 5.67
CA THR A 187 15.13 14.08 5.60
C THR A 187 15.33 15.23 6.57
#